data_AF-A0A1Q7YAC7-F1
#
_entry.id   AF-A0A1Q7YAC7-F1
#
_cell.length_a   1.000
_cell.length_b   1.000
_cell.length_c   1.000
_cell.angle_alpha   90.00
_cell.angle_beta   90.00
_cell.angle_gamma   90.00
#
_symmetry.space_group_name_H-M   'P 1'
#
loop_
_entity.id
_entity.type
_entity.pdbx_description
1 polymer ?
#
loop_
_entity_poly.entity_id
_entity_poly.type
_entity_poly.pdbx_seq_one_letter_code
_entity_poly.pdbx_strand_id
1 'polypeptide(L)'
;MLKHELAYVLGQTRNLHAVKCLEAVLESPQQQEIVRHEAAEALGALGQASSLPLLEKYLHDESQVIRETCELAIARLKWENSPSAKEESIQPRYHST
;
A
#
# COMPACT_ATOMS: atom_id res chain seq x y z
N MET A 1 6.54 16.91 -10.16
CA MET A 1 7.79 16.25 -9.74
C MET A 1 7.99 16.43 -8.24
N LEU A 2 7.33 15.59 -7.43
CA LEU A 2 7.43 15.55 -5.95
C LEU A 2 6.72 14.29 -5.38
N LYS A 3 5.79 13.69 -6.13
CA LYS A 3 5.01 12.50 -5.70
C LYS A 3 5.78 11.17 -5.74
N HIS A 4 6.68 10.99 -6.70
CA HIS A 4 7.45 9.74 -6.83
C HIS A 4 8.44 9.54 -5.67
N GLU A 5 8.99 10.62 -5.10
CA GLU A 5 9.92 10.54 -3.97
C GLU A 5 9.20 10.37 -2.63
N LEU A 6 8.01 10.97 -2.46
CA LEU A 6 7.25 10.85 -1.20
C LEU A 6 6.71 9.43 -0.99
N ALA A 7 6.17 8.80 -2.04
CA ALA A 7 5.72 7.41 -2.02
C ALA A 7 6.91 6.43 -1.78
N TYR A 8 8.08 6.72 -2.38
CA TYR A 8 9.29 5.92 -2.16
C TYR A 8 9.78 6.00 -0.71
N VAL A 9 9.86 7.20 -0.13
CA VAL A 9 10.37 7.40 1.24
C VAL A 9 9.40 6.82 2.28
N LEU A 10 8.08 6.99 2.12
CA LEU A 10 7.10 6.42 3.05
C LEU A 10 7.08 4.88 3.01
N GLY A 11 7.21 4.27 1.83
CA GLY A 11 7.36 2.81 1.68
C GLY A 11 8.69 2.26 2.25
N GLN A 12 9.78 3.02 2.17
CA GLN A 12 11.10 2.58 2.67
C GLN A 12 11.27 2.64 4.19
N THR A 13 10.46 3.41 4.92
CA THR A 13 10.62 3.50 6.39
C THR A 13 10.26 2.21 7.12
N ARG A 14 9.42 1.33 6.53
CA ARG A 14 8.91 0.07 7.14
C ARG A 14 8.49 0.24 8.61
N ASN A 15 8.08 1.46 8.97
CA ASN A 15 7.76 1.77 10.34
C ASN A 15 6.33 1.30 10.60
N LEU A 16 6.20 0.14 11.22
CA LEU A 16 4.91 -0.46 11.56
C LEU A 16 4.05 0.45 12.46
N HIS A 17 4.66 1.43 13.14
CA HIS A 17 3.92 2.43 13.90
C HIS A 17 3.11 3.38 13.00
N ALA A 18 3.48 3.51 11.72
CA ALA A 18 2.74 4.32 10.75
C ALA A 18 1.44 3.64 10.28
N VAL A 19 1.31 2.32 10.39
CA VAL A 19 0.14 1.55 9.92
C VAL A 19 -1.14 2.12 10.53
N LYS A 20 -1.22 2.21 11.87
CA LYS A 20 -2.41 2.75 12.55
C LYS A 20 -2.73 4.19 12.17
N CYS A 21 -1.70 5.00 11.90
CA CYS A 21 -1.89 6.39 11.48
C CYS A 21 -2.48 6.45 10.07
N LEU A 22 -1.93 5.67 9.14
CA LEU A 22 -2.41 5.56 7.76
C LEU A 22 -3.82 4.98 7.69
N GLU A 23 -4.12 3.97 8.50
CA GLU A 23 -5.47 3.41 8.64
C GLU A 23 -6.45 4.49 9.10
N ALA A 24 -6.12 5.27 10.13
CA ALA A 24 -6.95 6.38 10.59
C ALA A 24 -7.14 7.47 9.52
N VAL A 25 -6.12 7.75 8.70
CA VAL A 25 -6.21 8.71 7.59
C VAL A 25 -7.16 8.20 6.50
N LEU A 26 -7.05 6.93 6.11
CA LEU A 26 -7.94 6.31 5.11
C LEU A 26 -9.40 6.29 5.60
N GLU A 27 -9.60 6.06 6.89
CA GLU A 27 -10.92 5.99 7.51
C GLU A 27 -11.60 7.34 7.73
N SER A 28 -10.83 8.43 7.77
CA SER A 28 -11.33 9.75 8.13
C SER A 28 -12.09 10.40 6.95
N PRO A 29 -13.44 10.56 7.02
CA PRO A 29 -14.21 11.22 5.96
C PRO A 29 -13.92 12.72 5.86
N GLN A 30 -13.28 13.32 6.87
CA GLN A 30 -12.84 14.72 6.83
C GLN A 30 -11.56 14.92 5.98
N GLN A 31 -10.88 13.84 5.60
CA GLN A 31 -9.67 13.95 4.79
C GLN A 31 -10.00 14.11 3.32
N GLN A 32 -9.16 14.88 2.64
CA GLN A 32 -9.27 15.03 1.19
C GLN A 32 -9.04 13.68 0.50
N GLU A 33 -9.74 13.46 -0.61
CA GLU A 33 -9.62 12.24 -1.43
C GLU A 33 -8.15 11.91 -1.74
N ILE A 34 -7.35 12.92 -2.12
CA ILE A 34 -5.94 12.71 -2.43
C ILE A 34 -5.13 12.22 -1.22
N VAL A 35 -5.46 12.64 0.00
CA VAL A 35 -4.75 12.21 1.21
C VAL A 35 -5.12 10.77 1.56
N ARG A 36 -6.40 10.40 1.38
CA ARG A 36 -6.89 9.03 1.56
C ARG A 36 -6.28 8.08 0.53
N HIS A 37 -6.12 8.52 -0.72
CA HIS A 37 -5.45 7.79 -1.80
C HIS A 37 -4.01 7.45 -1.42
N GLU A 38 -3.21 8.46 -1.03
CA GLU A 38 -1.81 8.27 -0.65
C GLU A 38 -1.68 7.35 0.59
N ALA A 39 -2.66 7.38 1.50
CA ALA A 39 -2.69 6.47 2.65
C ALA A 39 -2.94 5.02 2.24
N ALA A 40 -3.89 4.76 1.34
CA ALA A 40 -4.16 3.41 0.83
C ALA A 40 -2.95 2.85 0.06
N GLU A 41 -2.28 3.67 -0.76
CA GLU A 41 -1.07 3.27 -1.47
C GLU A 41 0.07 2.93 -0.49
N ALA A 42 0.28 3.77 0.53
CA ALA A 42 1.29 3.53 1.56
C ALA A 42 1.02 2.24 2.35
N LEU A 43 -0.25 1.94 2.70
CA LEU A 43 -0.64 0.69 3.35
C LEU A 43 -0.30 -0.54 2.47
N GLY A 44 -0.55 -0.45 1.16
CA GLY A 44 -0.16 -1.48 0.20
C GLY A 44 1.36 -1.67 0.12
N ALA A 45 2.12 -0.58 0.14
CA ALA A 45 3.59 -0.60 0.08
C ALA A 45 4.26 -1.11 1.36
N LEU A 46 3.62 -0.95 2.53
CA LEU A 46 4.14 -1.46 3.81
C LEU A 46 4.08 -2.98 3.95
N GLY A 47 3.34 -3.68 3.07
CA GLY A 47 3.33 -5.15 3.06
C GLY A 47 2.55 -5.79 4.22
N GLN A 48 1.89 -5.00 5.07
CA GLN A 48 1.24 -5.51 6.29
C GLN A 48 -0.12 -6.13 5.99
N ALA A 49 -0.21 -7.46 6.15
CA ALA A 49 -1.46 -8.20 5.96
C ALA A 49 -2.58 -7.75 6.93
N SER A 50 -2.25 -7.12 8.06
CA SER A 50 -3.24 -6.59 9.00
C SER A 50 -4.13 -5.50 8.42
N SER A 51 -3.68 -4.81 7.36
CA SER A 51 -4.44 -3.74 6.71
C SER A 51 -5.37 -4.22 5.61
N LEU A 52 -5.33 -5.52 5.25
CA LEU A 52 -6.22 -6.10 4.24
C LEU A 52 -7.71 -5.89 4.55
N PRO A 53 -8.23 -6.15 5.78
CA PRO A 53 -9.65 -5.96 6.06
C PRO A 53 -10.10 -4.51 5.86
N LEU A 54 -9.21 -3.54 6.16
CA LEU A 54 -9.50 -2.13 5.97
C LEU A 54 -9.54 -1.76 4.48
N LEU A 55 -8.55 -2.19 3.72
CA LEU A 55 -8.52 -1.93 2.28
C LEU A 55 -9.72 -2.57 1.57
N GLU A 56 -10.11 -3.79 1.98
CA GLU A 56 -11.29 -4.49 1.42
C GLU A 56 -12.59 -3.74 1.71
N LYS A 57 -12.74 -3.16 2.92
CA LYS A 57 -13.88 -2.29 3.26
C LYS A 57 -14.02 -1.11 2.29
N TYR A 58 -12.91 -0.56 1.80
CA TYR A 58 -12.90 0.60 0.91
C TYR A 58 -12.97 0.27 -0.59
N LEU A 59 -13.10 -1.01 -0.97
CA LEU A 59 -13.44 -1.39 -2.35
C LEU A 59 -14.83 -0.92 -2.79
N HIS A 60 -15.68 -0.50 -1.84
CA HIS A 60 -17.01 0.03 -2.09
C HIS A 60 -17.14 1.52 -1.71
N ASP A 61 -16.02 2.24 -1.56
CA ASP A 61 -16.02 3.68 -1.27
C ASP A 61 -16.76 4.46 -2.38
N GLU A 62 -17.35 5.60 -2.04
CA GLU A 62 -18.02 6.47 -3.04
C GLU A 62 -17.01 7.03 -4.06
N SER A 63 -15.78 7.31 -3.62
CA SER A 63 -14.71 7.78 -4.49
C SER A 63 -14.14 6.64 -5.33
N GLN A 64 -14.17 6.82 -6.66
CA GLN A 64 -13.53 5.88 -7.59
C GLN A 64 -12.03 5.76 -7.35
N VAL A 65 -11.36 6.88 -7.07
CA VAL A 65 -9.91 6.91 -6.83
C VAL A 65 -9.57 6.03 -5.62
N ILE A 66 -10.35 6.11 -4.54
CA ILE A 66 -10.12 5.29 -3.35
C ILE A 66 -10.35 3.81 -3.63
N ARG A 67 -11.41 3.45 -4.36
CA ARG A 67 -11.68 2.05 -4.73
C ARG A 67 -10.52 1.44 -5.53
N GLU A 68 -10.10 2.11 -6.60
CA GLU A 68 -9.02 1.64 -7.49
C GLU A 68 -7.69 1.52 -6.73
N THR A 69 -7.41 2.46 -5.84
CA THR A 69 -6.19 2.44 -5.04
C THR A 69 -6.19 1.29 -4.04
N CYS A 70 -7.31 1.04 -3.38
CA CYS A 70 -7.44 -0.08 -2.45
C CYS A 70 -7.32 -1.43 -3.18
N GLU A 71 -7.88 -1.55 -4.38
CA GLU A 71 -7.72 -2.74 -5.22
C GLU A 71 -6.25 -3.04 -5.54
N LEU A 72 -5.50 -2.03 -5.98
CA LEU A 72 -4.07 -2.16 -6.26
C LEU A 72 -3.26 -2.48 -4.99
N ALA A 73 -3.58 -1.82 -3.88
CA ALA A 73 -2.93 -2.07 -2.59
C ALA A 73 -3.16 -3.51 -2.11
N ILE A 74 -4.38 -4.03 -2.24
CA ILE A 74 -4.72 -5.43 -1.90
C ILE A 74 -3.97 -6.39 -2.80
N ALA A 75 -3.95 -6.15 -4.12
CA ALA A 75 -3.24 -7.01 -5.06
C ALA A 75 -1.74 -7.10 -4.71
N ARG A 76 -1.13 -5.96 -4.38
CA ARG A 76 0.26 -5.90 -3.92
C ARG A 76 0.47 -6.66 -2.62
N LEU A 77 -0.37 -6.45 -1.60
CA LEU A 77 -0.27 -7.18 -0.34
C LEU A 77 -0.38 -8.70 -0.52
N LYS A 78 -1.31 -9.14 -1.38
CA LYS A 78 -1.49 -10.56 -1.71
C LYS A 78 -0.26 -11.13 -2.42
N TRP A 79 0.30 -10.39 -3.38
CA TRP A 79 1.53 -10.81 -4.07
C TRP A 79 2.72 -10.88 -3.09
N GLU A 80 2.94 -9.85 -2.29
CA GLU A 80 4.10 -9.76 -1.38
C GLU A 80 4.05 -10.79 -0.24
N ASN A 81 2.85 -11.22 0.16
CA ASN A 81 2.64 -12.31 1.11
C ASN A 81 2.53 -13.70 0.45
N SER A 82 2.57 -13.79 -0.88
CA SER A 82 2.52 -15.05 -1.61
C SER A 82 3.87 -15.81 -1.56
N PRO A 83 3.87 -17.14 -1.74
CA PRO A 83 5.11 -17.92 -1.88
C PRO A 83 5.98 -17.45 -3.05
N SER A 84 5.36 -17.01 -4.15
CA SER A 84 6.04 -16.60 -5.38
C SER A 84 6.92 -15.36 -5.19
N ALA A 85 6.50 -14.38 -4.38
CA ALA A 85 7.34 -13.22 -4.05
C ALA A 85 8.60 -13.62 -3.24
N LYS A 86 8.51 -14.68 -2.41
CA LYS A 86 9.65 -15.20 -1.65
C LYS A 86 10.67 -15.87 -2.58
N GLU A 87 10.21 -16.60 -3.59
CA GLU A 87 11.08 -17.24 -4.60
C GLU A 87 11.81 -16.23 -5.49
N GLU A 88 11.15 -15.14 -5.88
CA GLU A 88 11.74 -14.08 -6.70
C GLU A 88 12.80 -13.26 -5.94
N SER A 89 12.64 -13.11 -4.61
CA SER A 89 13.63 -12.47 -3.74
C SER A 89 14.90 -13.30 -3.50
N ILE A 90 14.84 -14.62 -3.72
CA ILE A 90 15.95 -15.56 -3.48
C ILE A 90 16.84 -15.71 -4.71
N GLN A 91 16.39 -15.33 -5.91
CA GLN A 91 17.27 -15.28 -7.07
C GLN A 91 18.13 -14.01 -6.99
N PRO A 92 19.44 -14.10 -6.67
CA PRO A 92 20.30 -12.96 -6.88
C PRO A 92 20.26 -12.69 -8.37
N ARG A 93 20.23 -11.41 -8.73
CA ARG A 93 20.24 -10.91 -10.11
C ARG A 93 21.56 -11.27 -10.80
N TYR A 94 21.80 -12.56 -11.00
CA TYR A 94 22.85 -13.11 -11.82
C TYR A 94 22.29 -13.18 -13.23
N HIS A 95 22.59 -12.15 -14.00
CA HIS A 95 23.05 -12.19 -15.39
C HIS A 95 23.15 -10.74 -15.86
N SER A 96 24.18 -10.27 -16.54
CA SER A 96 25.60 -10.62 -16.78
C SER A 96 26.01 -9.61 -17.85
N THR A 97 27.17 -8.95 -17.67
CA THR A 97 28.04 -8.33 -18.71
C THR A 97 27.41 -7.52 -19.84
#